data_AF-A0A2G5L9Q9-F1
#
_entry.id   AF-A0A2G5L9Q9-F1
#
_cell.length_a   1.000
_cell.length_b   1.000
_cell.length_c   1.000
_cell.angle_alpha   90.00
_cell.angle_beta   90.00
_cell.angle_gamma   90.00
#
_symmetry.space_group_name_H-M   'P 1'
#
loop_
_entity.id
_entity.type
_entity.pdbx_description
1 polymer ?
#
loop_
_entity_poly.entity_id
_entity_poly.type
_entity_poly.pdbx_seq_one_letter_code
_entity_poly.pdbx_strand_id
1 'polypeptide(L)'
;MEQQQREMQSECIFIGKVIKVNDDLTYKIQVVESLDGGDVQDNIYIGQNWKTCYPYIEENGFWLFYGRIVDGFFKVNRCGLSRPFDHPFASLSDSDEVQKLSRKLDSENLVEKEADIIFKQMQLMDLANEIKALRRRRDSYLRPNKIN
;
A
#
# COMPACT_ATOMS: atom_id res chain seq x y z
N MET A 1 -3.99 5.26 16.10
CA MET A 1 -3.50 4.02 16.77
C MET A 1 -3.63 2.78 15.88
N GLU A 2 -4.65 2.67 15.01
CA GLU A 2 -4.84 1.45 14.19
C GLU A 2 -3.80 1.24 13.07
N GLN A 3 -3.29 2.29 12.42
CA GLN A 3 -2.24 2.17 11.38
C GLN A 3 -0.96 1.49 11.92
N GLN A 4 -0.50 1.91 13.11
CA GLN A 4 0.66 1.32 13.77
C GLN A 4 0.44 -0.16 14.13
N GLN A 5 -0.78 -0.54 14.55
CA GLN A 5 -1.08 -1.94 14.86
C GLN A 5 -1.07 -2.82 13.59
N ARG A 6 -1.53 -2.29 12.46
CA ARG A 6 -1.55 -3.00 11.16
C ARG A 6 -0.17 -3.10 10.52
N GLU A 7 0.67 -2.06 10.67
CA GLU A 7 2.10 -2.09 10.34
C GLU A 7 2.85 -3.13 11.16
N MET A 8 2.57 -3.25 12.47
CA MET A 8 3.22 -4.22 13.37
C MET A 8 2.99 -5.69 13.00
N GLN A 9 2.01 -5.99 12.13
CA GLN A 9 1.74 -7.35 11.66
C GLN A 9 2.34 -7.67 10.28
N SER A 10 2.96 -6.68 9.63
CA SER A 10 3.58 -6.85 8.31
C SER A 10 5.09 -7.04 8.48
N GLU A 11 5.58 -8.20 8.03
CA GLU A 11 7.02 -8.52 8.04
C GLU A 11 7.77 -7.89 6.87
N CYS A 12 7.03 -7.53 5.81
CA CYS A 12 7.56 -6.92 4.60
C CYS A 12 6.71 -5.70 4.23
N ILE A 13 7.37 -4.56 4.00
CA ILE A 13 6.77 -3.35 3.45
C ILE A 13 7.65 -2.84 2.30
N PHE A 14 7.12 -2.88 1.08
CA PHE A 14 7.89 -2.51 -0.11
C PHE A 14 6.99 -1.99 -1.25
N ILE A 15 7.60 -1.24 -2.17
CA ILE A 15 7.02 -0.97 -3.49
C ILE A 15 7.39 -2.13 -4.39
N GLY A 16 6.39 -2.75 -5.02
CA GLY A 16 6.59 -3.88 -5.92
C GLY A 16 5.88 -3.68 -7.25
N LYS A 17 6.40 -4.33 -8.29
CA LYS A 17 5.74 -4.47 -9.59
C LYS A 17 5.19 -5.87 -9.72
N VAL A 18 3.87 -6.00 -9.86
CA VAL A 18 3.23 -7.26 -10.27
C VAL A 18 3.57 -7.48 -11.74
N ILE A 19 4.37 -8.51 -12.02
CA ILE A 19 4.87 -8.83 -13.36
C ILE A 19 4.12 -10.00 -14.00
N LYS A 20 3.39 -10.77 -13.19
CA LYS A 20 2.57 -11.90 -13.67
C LYS A 20 1.44 -12.18 -12.68
N VAL A 21 0.24 -12.39 -13.20
CA VAL A 21 -0.90 -12.98 -12.50
C VAL A 21 -1.26 -14.27 -13.24
N ASN A 22 -1.50 -15.35 -12.50
CA ASN A 22 -1.88 -16.65 -13.05
C ASN A 22 -3.34 -16.98 -12.68
N ASP A 23 -3.96 -17.88 -13.45
CA ASP A 23 -5.34 -18.33 -13.22
C ASP A 23 -5.51 -19.16 -11.93
N ASP A 24 -4.41 -19.70 -11.40
CA ASP A 24 -4.37 -20.50 -10.16
C ASP A 24 -4.32 -19.65 -8.88
N LEU A 25 -4.66 -18.36 -8.98
CA LEU A 25 -4.66 -17.37 -7.89
C LEU A 25 -3.25 -17.02 -7.38
N THR A 26 -2.19 -17.40 -8.10
CA THR A 26 -0.83 -16.98 -7.77
C THR A 26 -0.38 -15.80 -8.62
N TYR A 27 0.58 -15.04 -8.11
CA TYR A 27 1.16 -13.90 -8.80
C TYR A 27 2.65 -13.75 -8.47
N LYS A 28 3.37 -13.04 -9.33
CA LYS A 28 4.79 -12.71 -9.13
C LYS A 28 4.96 -11.22 -8.94
N ILE A 29 5.67 -10.85 -7.88
CA ILE A 29 6.01 -9.47 -7.54
C ILE A 29 7.52 -9.30 -7.63
N GLN A 30 7.98 -8.35 -8.42
CA GLN A 30 9.36 -7.87 -8.38
C GLN A 30 9.46 -6.71 -7.39
N VAL A 31 10.37 -6.80 -6.41
CA VAL A 31 10.64 -5.72 -5.47
C VAL A 31 11.31 -4.56 -6.21
N VAL A 32 10.73 -3.37 -6.11
CA VAL A 32 11.27 -2.13 -6.70
C VAL A 32 12.01 -1.32 -5.64
N GLU A 33 11.44 -1.21 -4.44
CA GLU A 33 12.04 -0.49 -3.32
C GLU A 33 11.57 -1.08 -2.00
N SER A 34 12.49 -1.45 -1.11
CA SER A 34 12.15 -1.76 0.28
C SER A 34 11.89 -0.49 1.09
N LEU A 35 10.78 -0.50 1.83
CA LEU A 35 10.33 0.60 2.67
C LEU A 35 10.50 0.31 4.16
N ASP A 36 10.89 -0.90 4.53
CA ASP A 36 11.25 -1.32 5.89
C ASP A 36 12.75 -1.62 6.06
N GLY A 37 13.50 -1.73 4.95
CA GLY A 37 14.92 -2.07 4.91
C GLY A 37 15.22 -3.57 4.92
N GLY A 38 14.20 -4.43 4.87
CA GLY A 38 14.35 -5.89 4.90
C GLY A 38 14.33 -6.56 3.52
N ASP A 39 13.65 -5.97 2.54
CA ASP A 39 13.47 -6.57 1.22
C ASP A 39 14.60 -6.23 0.23
N VAL A 40 15.17 -7.25 -0.41
CA VAL A 40 16.21 -7.06 -1.42
C VAL A 40 15.58 -6.55 -2.72
N GLN A 41 16.11 -5.46 -3.27
CA GLN A 41 15.70 -4.94 -4.57
C GLN A 41 15.87 -6.00 -5.67
N ASP A 42 14.93 -6.04 -6.62
CA ASP A 42 14.82 -7.04 -7.70
C ASP A 42 14.54 -8.47 -7.25
N ASN A 43 14.36 -8.73 -5.95
CA ASN A 43 13.85 -10.02 -5.49
C ASN A 43 12.45 -10.29 -6.07
N ILE A 44 12.16 -11.57 -6.35
CA ILE A 44 10.86 -11.99 -6.85
C ILE A 44 10.14 -12.79 -5.78
N TYR A 45 9.05 -12.22 -5.27
CA TYR A 45 8.11 -12.94 -4.43
C TYR A 45 7.05 -13.65 -5.27
N ILE A 46 6.69 -14.87 -4.87
CA ILE A 46 5.49 -15.56 -5.36
C ILE A 46 4.42 -15.34 -4.32
N GLY A 47 3.34 -14.65 -4.68
CA GLY A 47 2.18 -14.47 -3.80
C GLY A 47 1.00 -15.33 -4.21
N GLN A 48 0.01 -15.41 -3.33
CA GLN A 48 -1.24 -16.14 -3.55
C GLN A 48 -2.43 -15.30 -3.08
N ASN A 49 -3.58 -15.43 -3.74
CA ASN A 49 -4.85 -14.86 -3.29
C ASN A 49 -5.62 -15.95 -2.51
N TRP A 50 -5.71 -15.81 -1.18
CA TRP A 50 -6.41 -16.79 -0.33
C TRP A 50 -7.94 -16.68 -0.35
N LYS A 51 -8.53 -15.79 -1.16
CA LYS A 51 -9.99 -15.57 -1.28
C LYS A 51 -10.74 -15.39 0.05
N THR A 52 -10.05 -14.96 1.10
CA THR A 52 -10.64 -14.78 2.44
C THR A 52 -10.92 -13.32 2.74
N CYS A 53 -10.05 -12.41 2.29
CA CYS A 53 -10.19 -10.97 2.44
C CYS A 53 -9.49 -10.25 1.28
N TYR A 54 -10.02 -9.09 0.89
CA TYR A 54 -9.33 -8.15 -0.01
C TYR A 54 -8.09 -7.55 0.65
N PRO A 55 -7.10 -7.07 -0.14
CA PRO A 55 -7.11 -6.96 -1.62
C PRO A 55 -6.73 -8.26 -2.35
N TYR A 56 -7.25 -8.44 -3.56
CA TYR A 56 -6.80 -9.48 -4.50
C TYR A 56 -5.91 -8.86 -5.57
N ILE A 57 -4.80 -9.53 -5.86
CA ILE A 57 -3.90 -9.13 -6.94
C ILE A 57 -4.38 -9.81 -8.22
N GLU A 58 -5.09 -9.06 -9.06
CA GLU A 58 -5.69 -9.57 -10.30
C GLU A 58 -5.09 -8.90 -11.55
N GLU A 59 -4.34 -7.82 -11.36
CA GLU A 59 -3.77 -7.02 -12.44
C GLU A 59 -2.27 -6.76 -12.24
N ASN A 60 -1.56 -6.64 -13.36
CA ASN A 60 -0.17 -6.19 -13.36
C ASN A 60 -0.09 -4.69 -13.04
N GLY A 61 1.00 -4.24 -12.44
CA GLY A 61 1.19 -2.82 -12.14
C GLY A 61 2.09 -2.57 -10.94
N PHE A 62 2.22 -1.30 -10.55
CA PHE A 62 2.92 -0.91 -9.33
C PHE A 62 1.97 -0.89 -8.15
N TRP A 63 2.45 -1.41 -7.02
CA TRP A 63 1.69 -1.58 -5.81
C TRP A 63 2.54 -1.20 -4.60
N LEU A 64 1.88 -0.67 -3.58
CA LEU A 64 2.43 -0.64 -2.24
C LEU A 64 2.02 -1.95 -1.57
N PHE A 65 3.00 -2.72 -1.09
CA PHE A 65 2.78 -4.00 -0.44
C PHE A 65 3.06 -3.89 1.05
N TYR A 66 2.12 -4.45 1.80
CA TYR A 66 2.21 -4.81 3.21
C TYR A 66 1.87 -6.29 3.30
N GLY A 67 2.77 -7.10 3.85
CA GLY A 67 2.52 -8.52 3.95
C GLY A 67 3.55 -9.27 4.77
N ARG A 68 3.51 -10.58 4.63
CA ARG A 68 4.44 -11.52 5.26
C ARG A 68 4.52 -12.81 4.44
N ILE A 69 5.53 -13.63 4.70
CA ILE A 69 5.63 -14.94 4.06
C ILE A 69 4.83 -15.97 4.87
N VAL A 70 3.95 -16.72 4.20
CA VAL A 70 3.19 -17.84 4.78
C VAL A 70 3.27 -19.02 3.82
N ASP A 71 3.78 -20.15 4.32
CA ASP A 71 3.92 -21.39 3.53
C ASP A 71 4.71 -21.19 2.22
N GLY A 72 5.71 -20.31 2.23
CA GLY A 72 6.54 -19.98 1.06
C GLY A 72 5.92 -18.98 0.08
N PHE A 73 4.69 -18.52 0.33
CA PHE A 73 4.00 -17.52 -0.48
C PHE A 73 3.94 -16.17 0.23
N PHE A 74 4.09 -15.10 -0.54
CA PHE A 74 3.81 -13.75 -0.07
C PHE A 74 2.31 -13.58 0.14
N LYS A 75 1.96 -13.30 1.40
CA LYS A 75 0.59 -13.05 1.84
C LYS A 75 0.42 -11.59 2.16
N VAL A 76 -0.38 -10.94 1.33
CA VAL A 76 -0.82 -9.56 1.53
C VAL A 76 -1.60 -9.46 2.85
N ASN A 77 -1.33 -8.39 3.59
CA ASN A 77 -2.06 -8.05 4.80
C ASN A 77 -3.54 -7.79 4.46
N ARG A 78 -4.42 -8.20 5.38
CA ARG A 78 -5.86 -7.97 5.28
C ARG A 78 -6.16 -6.48 5.53
N CYS A 79 -7.34 -6.04 5.12
CA CYS A 79 -7.86 -4.69 5.39
C CYS A 79 -7.22 -3.55 4.57
N GLY A 80 -6.85 -3.81 3.31
CA GLY A 80 -6.67 -2.74 2.31
C GLY A 80 -5.44 -1.85 2.47
N LEU A 81 -4.42 -2.26 3.24
CA LEU A 81 -3.15 -1.52 3.28
C LEU A 81 -2.38 -1.64 1.97
N SER A 82 -2.31 -2.85 1.42
CA SER A 82 -1.73 -3.06 0.09
C SER A 82 -2.70 -2.57 -0.97
N ARG A 83 -2.21 -1.81 -1.94
CA ARG A 83 -3.06 -1.21 -2.98
C ARG A 83 -2.27 -0.85 -4.25
N PRO A 84 -2.92 -0.90 -5.43
CA PRO A 84 -2.29 -0.51 -6.68
C PRO A 84 -2.10 1.01 -6.73
N PHE A 85 -1.09 1.46 -7.46
CA PHE A 85 -0.84 2.89 -7.65
C PHE A 85 -1.89 3.54 -8.57
N ASP A 86 -2.45 2.77 -9.51
CA ASP A 86 -3.41 3.29 -10.49
C ASP A 86 -4.78 3.58 -9.87
N HIS A 87 -5.13 2.83 -8.81
CA HIS A 87 -6.37 2.95 -8.05
C HIS A 87 -6.10 2.71 -6.56
N PRO A 88 -5.46 3.65 -5.86
CA PRO A 88 -4.95 3.45 -4.49
C PRO A 88 -6.05 3.59 -3.44
N PHE A 89 -7.14 2.85 -3.61
CA PHE A 89 -8.23 2.78 -2.65
C PHE A 89 -7.74 2.09 -1.38
N ALA A 90 -7.35 2.88 -0.39
CA ALA A 90 -7.34 2.43 0.99
C ALA A 90 -8.79 2.43 1.49
N SER A 91 -9.17 1.50 2.37
CA SER A 91 -10.38 1.70 3.18
C SER A 91 -10.23 3.06 3.85
N LEU A 92 -11.14 4.00 3.56
CA LEU A 92 -11.06 5.42 3.96
C LEU A 92 -10.42 5.51 5.34
N SER A 93 -9.19 6.01 5.39
CA SER A 93 -8.61 6.35 6.68
C SER A 93 -9.50 7.42 7.30
N ASP A 94 -9.71 7.36 8.61
CA ASP A 94 -10.31 8.45 9.40
C ASP A 94 -9.41 9.69 9.45
N SER A 95 -8.68 9.98 8.37
CA SER A 95 -7.99 11.23 8.17
C SER A 95 -9.01 12.37 8.22
N ASP A 96 -8.86 13.23 9.21
CA ASP A 96 -9.66 14.45 9.37
C ASP A 96 -9.67 15.31 8.10
N GLU A 97 -8.61 15.24 7.28
CA GLU A 97 -8.52 15.95 6.00
C GLU A 97 -9.44 15.34 4.95
N VAL A 98 -9.52 14.00 4.87
CA VAL A 98 -10.42 13.28 3.96
C VAL A 98 -11.87 13.54 4.34
N GLN A 99 -12.18 13.50 5.65
CA GLN A 99 -13.54 13.79 6.13
C GLN A 99 -13.94 15.27 5.95
N LYS A 100 -13.00 16.22 6.13
CA LYS A 100 -13.28 17.64 5.88
C LYS A 100 -13.54 17.93 4.41
N LEU A 101 -12.80 17.30 3.51
CA LEU A 101 -13.00 17.49 2.08
C LEU A 101 -14.28 16.79 1.60
N SER A 102 -14.60 15.58 2.09
CA SER A 102 -15.86 14.90 1.73
C SER A 102 -17.07 15.75 2.13
N ARG A 103 -17.06 16.32 3.35
CA ARG A 103 -18.11 17.24 3.80
C ARG A 103 -18.20 18.52 2.95
N LYS A 104 -17.07 18.97 2.39
CA LYS A 104 -17.03 20.13 1.50
C LYS A 104 -17.56 19.79 0.10
N LEU A 105 -17.21 18.62 -0.43
CA LEU A 105 -17.73 18.04 -1.66
C LEU A 105 -19.25 17.79 -1.59
N ASP A 106 -19.77 17.37 -0.44
CA ASP A 106 -21.22 17.22 -0.23
C ASP A 106 -21.96 18.58 -0.15
N SER A 107 -21.25 19.64 0.26
CA SER A 107 -21.81 20.98 0.43
C SER A 107 -21.79 21.83 -0.85
N GLU A 108 -20.89 21.52 -1.79
CA GLU A 108 -20.79 22.12 -3.11
C GLU A 108 -21.48 21.17 -4.09
N ASN A 109 -22.49 21.59 -4.86
CA ASN A 109 -23.14 20.76 -5.90
C ASN A 109 -22.16 20.43 -7.05
N LEU A 110 -21.09 19.70 -6.77
CA LEU A 110 -20.10 19.27 -7.74
C LEU A 110 -20.70 18.13 -8.55
N VAL A 111 -20.56 18.23 -9.88
CA VAL A 111 -20.98 17.17 -10.79
C VAL A 111 -20.21 15.91 -10.40
N GLU A 112 -20.88 14.76 -10.31
CA GLU A 112 -20.32 13.45 -9.86
C GLU A 112 -18.90 13.18 -10.38
N LYS A 113 -18.62 13.54 -11.65
CA LYS A 113 -17.30 13.40 -12.29
C LYS A 113 -16.19 14.26 -11.66
N GLU A 114 -16.50 15.48 -11.22
CA GLU A 114 -15.53 16.36 -10.56
C GLU A 114 -15.20 15.84 -9.16
N ALA A 115 -16.20 15.32 -8.44
CA ALA A 115 -16.00 14.67 -7.15
C ALA A 115 -15.10 13.44 -7.26
N ASP A 116 -15.30 12.59 -8.28
CA ASP A 116 -14.45 11.42 -8.55
C ASP A 116 -13.00 11.81 -8.84
N ILE A 117 -12.77 12.86 -9.62
CA ILE A 117 -11.42 13.35 -9.94
C ILE A 117 -10.72 13.84 -8.68
N ILE A 118 -11.39 14.66 -7.87
CA ILE A 118 -10.83 15.18 -6.61
C ILE A 118 -10.51 14.02 -5.68
N PHE A 119 -11.44 13.08 -5.53
CA PHE A 119 -11.25 11.92 -4.68
C PHE A 119 -10.06 11.05 -5.11
N LYS A 120 -9.91 10.79 -6.41
CA LYS A 120 -8.75 10.06 -6.95
C LYS A 120 -7.43 10.80 -6.68
N GLN A 121 -7.41 12.13 -6.81
CA GLN A 121 -6.23 12.93 -6.48
C GLN A 121 -5.85 12.85 -5.01
N MET A 122 -6.83 12.83 -4.10
CA MET A 122 -6.60 12.68 -2.66
C MET A 122 -5.96 11.32 -2.35
N GLN A 123 -6.49 10.23 -2.91
CA GLN A 123 -5.93 8.89 -2.67
C GLN A 123 -4.48 8.77 -3.16
N LEU A 124 -4.16 9.40 -4.29
CA LEU A 124 -2.79 9.46 -4.80
C LEU A 124 -1.86 10.27 -3.87
N MET A 125 -2.36 11.38 -3.33
CA MET A 125 -1.62 12.22 -2.38
C MET A 125 -1.37 11.48 -1.07
N ASP A 126 -2.37 10.76 -0.54
CA ASP A 126 -2.26 9.95 0.67
C ASP A 126 -1.24 8.83 0.50
N LEU A 127 -1.28 8.11 -0.63
CA LEU A 127 -0.27 7.10 -0.97
C LEU A 127 1.14 7.71 -1.02
N ALA A 128 1.31 8.87 -1.67
CA ALA A 128 2.60 9.52 -1.77
C ALA A 128 3.13 9.96 -0.39
N ASN A 129 2.26 10.48 0.47
CA ASN A 129 2.59 10.86 1.83
C ASN A 129 2.96 9.65 2.69
N GLU A 130 2.25 8.54 2.55
CA GLU A 130 2.57 7.28 3.25
C GLU A 130 3.94 6.75 2.83
N ILE A 131 4.21 6.64 1.53
CA ILE A 131 5.52 6.21 1.02
C ILE A 131 6.63 7.14 1.55
N LYS A 132 6.41 8.45 1.56
CA LYS A 132 7.36 9.42 2.10
C LYS A 132 7.61 9.21 3.59
N ALA A 133 6.57 8.92 4.37
CA ALA A 133 6.69 8.63 5.80
C ALA A 133 7.46 7.32 6.04
N LEU A 134 7.16 6.26 5.29
CA LEU A 134 7.86 4.98 5.37
C LEU A 134 9.34 5.12 5.03
N ARG A 135 9.68 5.82 3.93
CA ARG A 135 11.07 6.12 3.56
C ARG A 135 11.82 6.85 4.68
N ARG A 136 11.21 7.89 5.26
CA ARG A 136 11.81 8.62 6.41
C ARG A 136 12.08 7.68 7.58
N ARG A 137 11.14 6.80 7.89
CA ARG A 137 11.26 5.82 8.97
C ARG A 137 12.38 4.82 8.70
N ARG A 138 12.41 4.19 7.52
CA ARG A 138 13.50 3.33 7.07
C ARG A 138 14.85 4.01 7.22
N ASP A 139 14.98 5.22 6.67
CA ASP A 139 16.23 5.97 6.70
C ASP A 139 16.66 6.36 8.12
N SER A 140 15.71 6.50 9.05
CA SER A 140 16.01 6.74 10.47
C SER A 140 16.59 5.51 11.17
N TYR A 141 16.15 4.30 10.82
CA TYR A 141 16.72 3.05 11.36
C TYR A 141 18.09 2.72 10.73
N LEU A 142 18.31 3.11 9.48
CA LEU A 142 19.59 2.91 8.79
C LEU A 142 20.69 3.90 9.19
N ARG A 143 20.39 4.88 10.05
CA ARG A 143 21.39 5.75 10.68
C ARG A 143 21.56 5.29 12.12
N PRO A 144 22.49 4.37 12.43
CA PRO A 144 22.85 4.13 13.82
C PRO A 144 23.36 5.46 14.38
N ASN A 145 22.94 5.79 15.61
CA ASN A 145 23.46 6.93 16.37
C ASN A 145 24.96 7.14 16.08
N LYS A 146 25.30 8.27 15.47
CA LYS A 146 26.67 8.80 15.59
C LYS A 146 26.83 9.15 17.07
N ILE A 147 27.30 8.17 17.84
CA ILE A 147 27.80 8.39 19.19
C ILE A 147 29.04 9.26 19.00
N ASN A 148 28.93 10.53 19.38
CA ASN A 148 30.07 11.42 19.60
C ASN A 148 30.77 11.02 20.89
#